data_AF-A0A2P6JLY9-F1
#
_entry.id   AF-A0A2P6JLY9-F1
#
_cell.length_a   1.000
_cell.length_b   1.000
_cell.length_c   1.000
_cell.angle_alpha   90.00
_cell.angle_beta   90.00
_cell.angle_gamma   90.00
#
_symmetry.space_group_name_H-M   'P 1'
#
loop_
_entity.id
_entity.type
_entity.pdbx_description
1 polymer ?
#
loop_
_entity_poly.entity_id
_entity_poly.type
_entity_poly.pdbx_seq_one_letter_code
_entity_poly.pdbx_strand_id
1 'polypeptide(L)'
;MTNLHAAIDAVIISLAAALAIGMYFYGQYVARREHEIKQAAPLEALRAKCRAHHRTIFRLQQTVADLTAENAELRRQLSSQADQSLEDHYTLLRAGQELHLASETFQAMRSSHAMTASALSRECYAMAGRYKAATPTPEAPDAPVEQMEKAA
;
A
#
# COMPACT_ATOMS: atom_id res chain seq x y z
N MET A 1 80.98 50.17 12.76
CA MET A 1 79.59 50.30 12.25
C MET A 1 79.00 48.98 11.70
N THR A 2 79.77 47.90 11.62
CA THR A 2 79.36 46.61 11.03
C THR A 2 78.41 45.77 11.92
N ASN A 3 78.52 45.89 13.25
CA ASN A 3 77.73 45.06 14.18
C ASN A 3 76.23 45.43 14.24
N LEU A 4 75.88 46.68 13.91
CA LEU A 4 74.48 47.14 13.95
C LEU A 4 73.69 46.65 12.73
N HIS A 5 74.31 46.64 11.54
CA HIS A 5 73.68 46.09 10.33
C HIS A 5 73.41 44.59 10.46
N ALA A 6 74.40 43.82 10.95
CA ALA A 6 74.22 42.38 11.17
C ALA A 6 73.10 42.05 12.17
N ALA A 7 72.92 42.88 13.21
CA ALA A 7 71.83 42.72 14.17
C ALA A 7 70.45 43.03 13.56
N ILE A 8 70.35 44.06 12.71
CA ILE A 8 69.11 44.41 12.01
C ILE A 8 68.74 43.31 11.02
N ASP A 9 69.71 42.78 10.26
CA ASP A 9 69.47 41.69 9.31
C ASP A 9 68.98 40.41 10.01
N ALA A 10 69.55 40.07 11.17
CA ALA A 10 69.11 38.92 11.96
C ALA A 10 67.66 39.06 12.47
N VAL A 11 67.25 40.27 12.88
CA VAL A 11 65.87 40.54 13.30
C VAL A 11 64.91 40.41 12.11
N ILE A 12 65.26 40.98 10.95
CA ILE A 12 64.44 40.89 9.74
C ILE A 12 64.27 39.43 9.30
N ILE A 13 65.35 38.63 9.31
CA ILE A 13 65.31 37.21 8.96
C ILE A 13 64.43 36.43 9.94
N SER A 14 64.54 36.69 11.25
CA SER A 14 63.72 36.02 12.26
C SER A 14 62.23 36.36 12.11
N LEU A 15 61.91 37.62 11.77
CA LEU A 15 60.54 38.07 11.53
C LEU A 15 59.97 37.43 10.27
N ALA A 16 60.76 37.36 9.19
CA ALA A 16 60.38 36.70 7.94
C ALA A 16 60.15 35.20 8.14
N ALA A 17 61.01 34.53 8.92
CA ALA A 17 60.84 33.12 9.26
C ALA A 17 59.55 32.89 10.08
N ALA A 18 59.28 33.74 11.08
CA ALA A 18 58.04 33.64 11.87
C ALA A 18 56.79 33.84 11.00
N LEU A 19 56.82 34.77 10.05
CA LEU A 19 55.73 35.02 9.11
C LEU A 19 55.51 33.84 8.15
N ALA A 20 56.58 33.25 7.63
CA ALA A 20 56.53 32.06 6.78
C ALA A 20 55.94 30.85 7.51
N ILE A 21 56.35 30.64 8.76
CA ILE A 21 55.80 29.58 9.63
C ILE A 21 54.31 29.84 9.91
N GLY A 22 53.94 31.08 10.23
CA GLY A 22 52.55 31.47 10.44
C GLY A 22 51.66 31.22 9.22
N MET A 23 52.14 31.59 8.03
CA MET A 23 51.43 31.33 6.76
C MET A 23 51.29 29.84 6.47
N TYR A 24 52.31 29.03 6.77
CA TYR A 24 52.25 27.58 6.60
C TYR A 24 51.15 26.94 7.46
N PHE A 25 51.11 27.28 8.75
CA PHE A 25 50.06 26.76 9.65
C PHE A 25 48.67 27.26 9.28
N TYR A 26 48.55 28.53 8.87
CA TYR A 26 47.29 29.09 8.40
C TYR A 26 46.78 28.37 7.15
N GLY A 27 47.66 28.10 6.17
CA GLY A 27 47.32 27.34 4.96
C GLY A 27 46.85 25.92 5.29
N GLN A 28 47.52 25.22 6.21
CA GLN A 28 47.06 23.90 6.67
C GLN A 28 45.69 23.95 7.34
N TYR A 29 45.44 24.96 8.18
CA TYR A 29 44.17 25.12 8.87
C TYR A 29 43.01 25.33 7.88
N VAL A 30 43.20 26.22 6.90
CA VAL A 30 42.20 26.48 5.84
C VAL A 30 41.94 25.23 5.01
N ALA A 31 42.99 24.50 4.61
CA ALA A 31 42.85 23.28 3.82
C ALA A 31 42.04 22.20 4.56
N ARG A 32 42.28 22.01 5.87
CA ARG A 32 41.51 21.06 6.69
C ARG A 32 40.04 21.46 6.79
N ARG A 33 39.76 22.73 7.07
CA ARG A 33 38.40 23.28 7.10
C ARG A 33 37.66 23.10 5.78
N GLU A 34 38.32 23.36 4.66
CA GLU A 34 37.71 23.15 3.35
C GLU A 34 37.42 21.67 3.08
N HIS A 35 38.32 20.76 3.45
CA HIS A 35 38.09 19.33 3.29
C HIS A 35 36.90 18.84 4.12
N GLU A 36 36.76 19.30 5.36
CA GLU A 36 35.62 18.97 6.23
C GLU A 36 34.31 19.47 5.63
N ILE A 37 34.25 20.73 5.17
CA ILE A 37 33.04 21.31 4.57
C ILE A 37 32.66 20.59 3.26
N LYS A 38 33.65 20.32 2.40
CA LYS A 38 33.44 19.63 1.12
C LYS A 38 32.98 18.18 1.30
N GLN A 39 33.38 17.51 2.38
CA GLN A 39 32.96 16.14 2.69
C GLN A 39 31.64 16.07 3.47
N ALA A 40 31.34 17.05 4.35
CA ALA A 40 30.12 17.07 5.15
C ALA A 40 28.86 17.37 4.32
N ALA A 41 28.94 18.32 3.38
CA ALA A 41 27.82 18.72 2.54
C ALA A 41 27.17 17.55 1.74
N PRO A 42 27.93 16.69 1.02
CA PRO A 42 27.32 15.56 0.30
C PRO A 42 26.73 14.51 1.25
N LEU A 43 27.33 14.29 2.43
CA LEU A 43 26.82 13.35 3.43
C LEU A 43 25.48 13.83 4.02
N GLU A 44 25.34 15.13 4.30
CA GLU A 44 24.07 15.70 4.76
C GLU A 44 23.00 15.64 3.68
N ALA A 45 23.35 15.92 2.43
CA ALA A 45 22.44 15.80 1.29
C ALA A 45 21.97 14.35 1.09
N LEU A 46 22.86 13.36 1.20
CA LEU A 46 22.53 11.94 1.17
C LEU A 46 21.61 11.54 2.33
N ARG A 47 21.91 11.98 3.56
CA ARG A 47 21.04 11.73 4.73
C ARG A 47 19.66 12.36 4.57
N ALA A 48 19.57 13.55 3.97
CA ALA A 48 18.29 14.19 3.67
C ALA A 48 17.49 13.37 2.64
N LYS A 49 18.13 12.89 1.58
CA LYS A 49 17.51 12.00 0.58
C LYS A 49 17.05 10.68 1.21
N CYS A 50 17.87 10.02 2.03
CA CYS A 50 17.49 8.80 2.73
C CYS A 50 16.27 9.01 3.64
N ARG A 51 16.22 10.13 4.38
CA ARG A 51 15.05 10.46 5.22
C ARG A 51 13.79 10.74 4.38
N ALA A 52 13.94 11.39 3.23
CA ALA A 52 12.83 11.60 2.30
C ALA A 52 12.29 10.28 1.76
N HIS A 53 13.18 9.38 1.29
CA HIS A 53 12.79 8.05 0.82
C HIS A 53 12.17 7.19 1.91
N HIS A 54 12.67 7.25 3.14
CA HIS A 54 12.10 6.52 4.25
C HIS A 54 10.67 6.97 4.54
N ARG A 55 10.40 8.28 4.51
CA ARG A 55 9.03 8.83 4.66
C ARG A 55 8.11 8.40 3.51
N THR A 56 8.60 8.37 2.27
CA THR A 56 7.79 7.92 1.15
C THR A 56 7.48 6.42 1.24
N ILE A 57 8.45 5.59 1.62
CA ILE A 57 8.26 4.15 1.83
C ILE A 57 7.24 3.92 2.94
N PHE A 58 7.38 4.63 4.08
CA PHE A 58 6.44 4.51 5.18
C PHE A 58 5.00 4.85 4.76
N ARG A 59 4.82 5.94 4.01
CA ARG A 59 3.50 6.31 3.47
C ARG A 59 2.95 5.24 2.53
N LEU A 60 3.77 4.71 1.63
CA LEU A 60 3.36 3.65 0.71
C LEU A 60 2.97 2.37 1.44
N GLN A 61 3.73 1.98 2.47
CA GLN A 61 3.41 0.83 3.32
C GLN A 61 2.08 1.04 4.04
N GLN A 62 1.83 2.25 4.56
CA GLN A 62 0.55 2.58 5.18
C GLN A 62 -0.60 2.48 4.17
N THR A 63 -0.45 3.05 2.96
CA THR A 63 -1.49 2.94 1.93
C THR A 63 -1.75 1.51 1.50
N VAL A 64 -0.72 0.66 1.43
CA VAL A 64 -0.89 -0.76 1.11
C VAL A 64 -1.64 -1.46 2.24
N ALA A 65 -1.30 -1.20 3.50
CA ALA A 65 -2.01 -1.76 4.65
C ALA A 65 -3.50 -1.36 4.61
N ASP A 66 -3.80 -0.07 4.38
CA ASP A 66 -5.17 0.43 4.28
C ASP A 66 -5.94 -0.25 3.14
N LEU A 67 -5.34 -0.36 1.95
CA LEU A 67 -5.95 -1.03 0.79
C LEU A 67 -6.17 -2.54 1.01
N THR A 68 -5.26 -3.20 1.74
CA THR A 68 -5.43 -4.62 2.07
C THR A 68 -6.55 -4.85 3.08
N ALA A 69 -6.71 -3.94 4.05
CA ALA A 69 -7.81 -3.96 5.00
C ALA A 69 -9.15 -3.71 4.31
N GLU A 70 -9.22 -2.73 3.41
CA GLU A 70 -10.42 -2.43 2.61
C GLU A 70 -10.79 -3.62 1.70
N ASN A 71 -9.82 -4.22 1.01
CA ASN A 71 -10.07 -5.43 0.21
C ASN A 71 -10.58 -6.60 1.05
N ALA A 72 -10.02 -6.81 2.24
CA ALA A 72 -10.49 -7.87 3.13
C ALA A 72 -11.95 -7.64 3.58
N GLU A 73 -12.32 -6.39 3.84
CA GLU A 73 -13.68 -6.03 4.21
C GLU A 73 -14.66 -6.19 3.04
N LEU A 74 -14.30 -5.71 1.84
CA LEU A 74 -15.10 -5.90 0.64
C LEU A 74 -15.31 -7.38 0.31
N ARG A 75 -14.27 -8.22 0.47
CA ARG A 75 -14.37 -9.68 0.32
C ARG A 75 -15.33 -10.30 1.32
N ARG A 76 -15.32 -9.86 2.58
CA ARG A 76 -16.28 -10.32 3.60
C ARG A 76 -17.71 -9.93 3.23
N GLN A 77 -17.92 -8.68 2.82
CA GLN A 77 -19.24 -8.20 2.40
C GLN A 77 -19.77 -9.01 1.21
N LEU A 78 -18.95 -9.24 0.19
CA LEU A 78 -19.29 -10.08 -0.96
C LEU A 78 -19.64 -11.51 -0.54
N SER A 79 -18.84 -12.12 0.35
CA SER A 79 -19.15 -13.48 0.84
C SER A 79 -20.48 -13.52 1.59
N SER A 80 -20.77 -12.53 2.45
CA SER A 80 -22.04 -12.48 3.20
C SER A 80 -23.25 -12.29 2.30
N GLN A 81 -23.12 -11.48 1.24
CA GLN A 81 -24.19 -11.30 0.25
C GLN A 81 -24.38 -12.56 -0.61
N ALA A 82 -23.30 -13.26 -0.95
CA ALA A 82 -23.38 -14.51 -1.68
C ALA A 82 -24.10 -15.59 -0.85
N ASP A 83 -23.79 -15.70 0.44
CA ASP A 83 -24.45 -16.63 1.36
C ASP A 83 -25.95 -16.32 1.51
N GLN A 84 -26.31 -15.04 1.67
CA GLN A 84 -27.72 -14.61 1.73
C GLN A 84 -28.46 -14.93 0.42
N SER A 85 -27.86 -14.65 -0.73
CA SER A 85 -28.44 -14.93 -2.05
C SER A 85 -28.68 -16.43 -2.25
N LEU A 86 -27.80 -17.29 -1.74
CA LEU A 86 -27.97 -18.74 -1.76
C LEU A 86 -29.14 -19.18 -0.85
N GLU A 87 -29.22 -18.64 0.36
CA GLU A 87 -30.31 -18.94 1.29
C GLU A 87 -31.68 -18.53 0.72
N ASP A 88 -31.76 -17.33 0.12
CA ASP A 88 -32.95 -16.84 -0.57
C ASP A 88 -33.34 -17.76 -1.74
N HIS A 89 -32.37 -18.21 -2.54
CA HIS A 89 -32.60 -19.14 -3.64
C HIS A 89 -33.23 -20.46 -3.15
N TYR A 90 -32.66 -21.08 -2.12
CA TYR A 90 -33.18 -22.34 -1.56
C TYR A 90 -34.55 -22.15 -0.90
N THR A 91 -34.75 -21.04 -0.20
CA THR A 91 -36.03 -20.71 0.44
C THR A 91 -37.14 -20.56 -0.61
N LEU A 92 -36.87 -19.86 -1.71
CA LEU A 92 -37.80 -19.71 -2.83
C LEU A 92 -38.10 -21.05 -3.52
N LEU A 93 -37.09 -21.91 -3.71
CA LEU A 93 -37.30 -23.26 -4.24
C LEU A 93 -38.23 -24.08 -3.34
N ARG A 94 -38.00 -24.06 -2.03
CA ARG A 94 -38.81 -24.80 -1.06
C ARG A 94 -40.25 -24.27 -1.00
N ALA A 95 -40.43 -22.95 -0.93
CA ALA A 95 -41.75 -22.33 -0.98
C ALA A 95 -42.49 -22.68 -2.28
N GLY A 96 -41.77 -22.68 -3.42
CA GLY A 96 -42.32 -23.10 -4.71
C GLY A 96 -42.82 -24.55 -4.71
N GLN A 97 -42.09 -25.46 -4.06
CA GLN A 97 -42.48 -26.87 -3.92
C GLN A 97 -43.70 -27.02 -3.01
N GLU A 98 -43.72 -26.36 -1.85
CA GLU A 98 -44.84 -26.41 -0.90
C GLU A 98 -46.12 -25.83 -1.52
N LEU A 99 -46.03 -24.73 -2.27
CA LEU A 99 -47.14 -24.15 -3.03
C LEU A 99 -47.62 -25.05 -4.18
N HIS A 100 -46.71 -25.78 -4.82
CA HIS A 100 -47.07 -26.74 -5.86
C HIS A 100 -47.88 -27.90 -5.28
N LEU A 101 -47.42 -28.47 -4.17
CA LEU A 101 -48.16 -29.51 -3.44
C LEU A 101 -49.51 -28.98 -2.94
N ALA A 102 -49.55 -27.76 -2.42
CA ALA A 102 -50.81 -27.11 -2.01
C ALA A 102 -51.77 -26.97 -3.22
N SER A 103 -51.28 -26.55 -4.39
CA SER A 103 -52.07 -26.49 -5.62
C SER A 103 -52.71 -27.84 -5.96
N GLU A 104 -51.96 -28.94 -5.91
CA GLU A 104 -52.49 -30.28 -6.18
C GLU A 104 -53.58 -30.67 -5.17
N THR A 105 -53.38 -30.36 -3.88
CA THR A 105 -54.40 -30.63 -2.86
C THR A 105 -55.67 -29.79 -3.07
N PHE A 106 -55.55 -28.50 -3.39
CA PHE A 106 -56.69 -27.65 -3.71
C PHE A 106 -57.41 -28.12 -4.96
N GLN A 107 -56.68 -28.61 -5.95
CA GLN A 107 -57.25 -29.17 -7.16
C GLN A 107 -58.03 -30.46 -6.88
N ALA A 108 -57.49 -31.35 -6.04
CA ALA A 108 -58.20 -32.54 -5.57
C ALA A 108 -59.50 -32.18 -4.81
N MET A 109 -59.48 -31.08 -4.05
CA MET A 109 -60.64 -30.52 -3.35
C MET A 109 -61.56 -29.64 -4.22
N ARG A 110 -61.24 -29.45 -5.52
CA ARG A 110 -61.96 -28.56 -6.46
C ARG A 110 -62.10 -27.11 -5.96
N SER A 111 -61.11 -26.63 -5.23
CA SER A 111 -61.05 -25.25 -4.74
C SER A 111 -60.48 -24.31 -5.79
N SER A 112 -61.00 -23.08 -5.86
CA SER A 112 -60.48 -22.01 -6.73
C SER A 112 -59.04 -21.60 -6.38
N HIS A 113 -58.59 -21.87 -5.16
CA HIS A 113 -57.23 -21.56 -4.70
C HIS A 113 -56.14 -22.39 -5.41
N ALA A 114 -56.50 -23.47 -6.11
CA ALA A 114 -55.56 -24.28 -6.90
C ALA A 114 -54.83 -23.43 -7.96
N MET A 115 -55.57 -22.58 -8.68
CA MET A 115 -54.99 -21.73 -9.72
C MET A 115 -54.03 -20.69 -9.14
N THR A 116 -54.38 -20.10 -8.00
CA THR A 116 -53.54 -19.12 -7.30
C THR A 116 -52.27 -19.74 -6.75
N ALA A 117 -52.37 -20.91 -6.09
CA ALA A 117 -51.20 -21.64 -5.58
C ALA A 117 -50.26 -22.08 -6.71
N SER A 118 -50.81 -22.53 -7.85
CA SER A 118 -50.03 -22.88 -9.04
C SER A 118 -49.29 -21.67 -9.62
N ALA A 119 -49.94 -20.51 -9.70
CA ALA A 119 -49.32 -19.29 -10.19
C ALA A 119 -48.17 -18.82 -9.27
N LEU A 120 -48.40 -18.77 -7.95
CA LEU A 120 -47.39 -18.38 -6.96
C LEU A 120 -46.20 -19.34 -6.95
N SER A 121 -46.43 -20.64 -7.09
CA SER A 121 -45.36 -21.64 -7.21
C SER A 121 -44.44 -21.35 -8.41
N ARG A 122 -45.01 -21.04 -9.58
CA ARG A 122 -44.23 -20.67 -10.78
C ARG A 122 -43.45 -19.37 -10.58
N GLU A 123 -44.05 -18.38 -9.90
CA GLU A 123 -43.37 -17.14 -9.57
C GLU A 123 -42.19 -17.37 -8.62
N CYS A 124 -42.35 -18.21 -7.59
CA CYS A 124 -41.26 -18.59 -6.69
C CYS A 124 -40.09 -19.26 -7.46
N TYR A 125 -40.38 -20.19 -8.37
CA TYR A 125 -39.34 -20.80 -9.21
C TYR A 125 -38.68 -19.79 -10.16
N ALA A 126 -39.46 -18.89 -10.76
CA ALA A 126 -38.94 -17.85 -11.64
C ALA A 126 -38.04 -16.86 -10.89
N MET A 127 -38.40 -16.49 -9.66
CA MET A 127 -37.57 -15.66 -8.78
C MET A 127 -36.30 -16.40 -8.37
N ALA A 128 -36.40 -17.67 -7.95
CA ALA A 128 -35.24 -18.49 -7.59
C ALA A 128 -34.24 -18.58 -8.76
N GLY A 129 -34.72 -18.72 -10.00
CA GLY A 129 -33.86 -18.74 -11.19
C GLY A 129 -33.05 -17.46 -11.41
N ARG A 130 -33.55 -16.31 -10.96
CA ARG A 130 -32.83 -15.02 -11.05
C ARG A 130 -31.73 -14.89 -10.00
N TYR A 131 -31.95 -15.39 -8.78
CA TYR A 131 -30.94 -15.36 -7.70
C TYR A 131 -29.73 -16.25 -8.00
N LYS A 132 -29.93 -17.41 -8.64
CA LYS A 132 -28.83 -18.32 -9.06
C LYS A 132 -27.88 -17.70 -10.10
N ALA A 133 -28.38 -16.79 -10.95
CA ALA A 133 -27.55 -16.08 -11.91
C ALA A 133 -26.76 -14.91 -11.28
N ALA A 134 -27.20 -14.43 -10.11
CA ALA A 134 -26.61 -13.30 -9.41
C ALA A 134 -25.52 -13.70 -8.39
N THR A 135 -25.38 -14.99 -8.06
CA THR A 135 -24.25 -15.49 -7.27
C THR A 135 -22.95 -15.26 -8.04
N PRO A 136 -22.05 -14.36 -7.59
CA PRO A 136 -20.75 -14.20 -8.21
C PRO A 136 -19.97 -15.50 -8.00
N THR A 137 -19.71 -16.23 -9.08
CA THR A 137 -18.73 -17.31 -9.06
C THR A 137 -17.43 -16.71 -8.54
N PRO A 138 -16.81 -17.24 -7.48
CA PRO A 138 -15.54 -16.70 -7.00
C PRO A 138 -14.55 -16.80 -8.15
N GLU A 139 -14.08 -15.65 -8.65
CA GLU A 139 -13.00 -15.61 -9.63
C GLU A 139 -11.82 -16.38 -9.03
N ALA A 140 -11.22 -17.23 -9.86
CA ALA A 140 -10.09 -18.09 -9.50
C ALA A 140 -9.03 -17.29 -8.75
N PRO A 141 -8.36 -17.88 -7.74
CA PRO A 141 -7.41 -17.16 -6.91
C PRO A 141 -6.39 -16.45 -7.80
N ASP A 142 -6.31 -15.13 -7.66
CA ASP A 142 -5.32 -14.29 -8.34
C ASP A 142 -3.97 -15.02 -8.32
N ALA A 143 -3.45 -15.29 -9.52
CA ALA A 143 -2.17 -15.96 -9.71
C ALA A 143 -1.13 -15.35 -8.76
N PRO A 144 -0.27 -16.16 -8.10
CA PRO A 144 0.73 -15.62 -7.22
C PRO A 144 1.58 -14.64 -8.01
N VAL A 145 1.63 -13.40 -7.53
CA VAL A 145 2.56 -12.37 -8.00
C VAL A 145 3.95 -12.84 -7.61
N GLU A 146 4.52 -13.78 -8.38
CA GLU A 146 5.94 -14.09 -8.36
C GLU A 146 6.68 -12.89 -8.94
N GLN A 147 6.94 -11.96 -8.03
CA GLN A 147 8.23 -11.32 -7.81
C GLN A 147 9.00 -10.97 -9.09
N MET A 148 8.86 -9.69 -9.46
CA MET A 148 9.88 -8.92 -10.16
C MET A 148 11.21 -9.01 -9.41
N GLU A 149 11.97 -10.09 -9.58
CA GLU A 149 13.33 -10.24 -9.06
C GLU A 149 14.27 -10.82 -10.13
N LYS A 150 14.25 -10.24 -11.34
CA LYS A 150 15.32 -10.38 -12.34
C LYS A 150 15.51 -9.09 -13.14
N ALA A 151 15.88 -8.02 -12.45
CA ALA A 151 16.50 -6.84 -13.06
C ALA A 151 17.33 -6.11 -12.01
N ALA A 152 18.43 -6.73 -11.60
CA ALA A 152 19.53 -6.11 -10.87
C ALA A 152 20.85 -6.58 -11.49
#